data_AF-A0A9X1B4L1-F1
#
_entry.id   AF-A0A9X1B4L1-F1
#
_cell.length_a   1.000
_cell.length_b   1.000
_cell.length_c   1.000
_cell.angle_alpha   90.00
_cell.angle_beta   90.00
_cell.angle_gamma   90.00
#
_symmetry.space_group_name_H-M   'P 1'
#
loop_
_entity.id
_entity.type
_entity.pdbx_description
1 polymer ?
#
loop_
_entity_poly.entity_id
_entity_poly.type
_entity_poly.pdbx_seq_one_letter_code
_entity_poly.pdbx_strand_id
1 'polypeptide(L)'
;MLRPGVTGLDVSYEDGVVSLSGEAASPEAMEKAVLMAGNVQGVGEVKVDNLKAPEQTAAVDYYTIEKGDSLSAIAKRFYGDANAYPRIFEANREVIKDANLIYPGQKIRIPKADA
;
A
#
# COMPACT_ATOMS: atom_id res chain seq x y z
N MET A 1 -6.35 -21.52 -0.60
CA MET A 1 -6.55 -20.47 -1.63
C MET A 1 -6.16 -19.14 -1.01
N LEU A 2 -4.92 -18.69 -1.25
CA LEU A 2 -4.48 -17.36 -0.84
C LEU A 2 -5.13 -16.36 -1.81
N ARG A 3 -6.05 -15.54 -1.32
CA ARG A 3 -6.56 -14.40 -2.10
C ARG A 3 -5.45 -13.36 -2.10
N PRO A 4 -4.80 -13.07 -3.24
CA PRO A 4 -3.63 -12.20 -3.27
C PRO A 4 -3.95 -10.73 -2.98
N GLY A 5 -5.18 -10.37 -2.59
CA GLY A 5 -5.59 -8.97 -2.44
C GLY A 5 -5.62 -8.23 -3.78
N VAL A 6 -5.67 -8.97 -4.89
CA VAL A 6 -5.80 -8.42 -6.25
C VAL A 6 -7.23 -8.67 -6.71
N THR A 7 -7.90 -7.62 -7.15
CA THR A 7 -9.27 -7.68 -7.70
C THR A 7 -9.16 -7.62 -9.22
N GLY A 8 -9.97 -8.43 -9.93
CA GLY A 8 -9.92 -8.48 -11.40
C GLY A 8 -8.59 -9.00 -11.96
N LEU A 9 -7.94 -9.93 -11.25
CA LEU A 9 -6.69 -10.55 -11.71
C LEU A 9 -6.97 -11.37 -12.99
N ASP A 10 -6.41 -10.94 -14.11
CA ASP A 10 -6.39 -11.65 -15.38
C ASP A 10 -4.94 -12.04 -15.72
N VAL A 11 -4.78 -13.27 -16.18
CA VAL A 11 -3.47 -13.88 -16.45
C VAL A 11 -3.49 -14.40 -17.87
N SER A 12 -2.66 -13.83 -18.74
CA SER A 12 -2.45 -14.30 -20.11
C SER A 12 -1.03 -14.79 -20.29
N TYR A 13 -0.86 -15.79 -21.16
CA TYR A 13 0.43 -16.40 -21.47
C TYR A 13 0.58 -16.49 -23.00
N GLU A 14 1.56 -15.77 -23.53
CA GLU A 14 1.91 -15.78 -24.96
C GLU A 14 3.43 -15.90 -25.10
N ASP A 15 3.88 -16.86 -25.92
CA ASP A 15 5.30 -17.07 -26.29
C ASP A 15 6.32 -17.03 -25.13
N GLY A 16 6.00 -17.66 -24.00
CA GLY A 16 6.91 -17.74 -22.84
C GLY A 16 6.87 -16.53 -21.91
N VAL A 17 6.02 -15.55 -22.22
CA VAL A 17 5.77 -14.36 -21.42
C VAL A 17 4.43 -14.49 -20.71
N VAL A 18 4.44 -14.33 -19.39
CA VAL A 18 3.21 -14.20 -18.60
C VAL A 18 2.90 -12.73 -18.41
N SER A 19 1.73 -12.32 -18.86
CA SER A 19 1.19 -10.98 -18.64
C SER A 19 0.16 -11.03 -17.53
N LEU A 20 0.45 -10.31 -16.45
CA LEU A 20 -0.47 -10.14 -15.32
C LEU A 20 -1.15 -8.78 -15.41
N SER A 21 -2.49 -8.77 -15.34
CA SER A 21 -3.28 -7.54 -15.23
C SER A 21 -4.28 -7.65 -14.07
N GLY A 22 -4.61 -6.51 -13.47
CA GLY A 22 -5.53 -6.46 -12.33
C GLY A 22 -5.28 -5.25 -11.43
N GLU A 23 -6.12 -5.07 -10.42
CA GLU A 23 -5.96 -4.02 -9.41
C GLU A 23 -5.46 -4.62 -8.10
N ALA A 24 -4.21 -4.32 -7.74
CA ALA A 24 -3.64 -4.77 -6.48
C ALA A 24 -4.06 -3.81 -5.36
N ALA A 25 -4.66 -4.33 -4.28
CA ALA A 25 -5.07 -3.52 -3.13
C ALA A 25 -3.88 -2.96 -2.33
N SER A 26 -2.66 -3.43 -2.59
CA SER A 26 -1.42 -2.96 -1.96
C SER A 26 -0.19 -3.33 -2.81
N PRO A 27 0.95 -2.63 -2.67
CA PRO A 27 2.22 -3.03 -3.27
C PRO A 27 2.64 -4.48 -2.90
N GLU A 28 2.37 -4.89 -1.66
CA GLU A 28 2.66 -6.22 -1.13
C GLU A 28 1.82 -7.31 -1.82
N ALA A 29 0.58 -6.99 -2.22
CA ALA A 29 -0.29 -7.87 -2.99
C ALA A 29 0.25 -8.11 -4.42
N MET A 30 0.77 -7.05 -5.05
CA MET A 30 1.39 -7.09 -6.37
C MET A 30 2.66 -7.94 -6.36
N GLU A 31 3.54 -7.74 -5.38
CA GLU A 31 4.81 -8.46 -5.26
C GLU A 31 4.58 -9.98 -5.11
N LYS A 32 3.57 -10.37 -4.31
CA LYS A 32 3.15 -11.77 -4.17
C LYS A 32 2.59 -12.34 -5.47
N ALA A 33 1.80 -11.58 -6.23
CA ALA A 33 1.24 -12.04 -7.50
C ALA A 33 2.33 -12.27 -8.56
N VAL A 34 3.32 -11.38 -8.63
CA VAL A 34 4.48 -11.52 -9.53
C VAL A 34 5.31 -12.75 -9.20
N LEU A 35 5.60 -12.99 -7.90
CA LEU A 35 6.31 -14.19 -7.45
C LEU A 35 5.56 -15.49 -7.76
N MET A 36 4.22 -15.46 -7.68
CA MET A 36 3.40 -16.63 -8.04
C MET A 36 3.43 -16.92 -9.53
N ALA A 37 3.43 -15.91 -10.39
CA ALA A 37 3.49 -16.09 -11.85
C ALA A 37 4.88 -16.53 -12.34
N GLY A 38 5.95 -16.04 -11.72
CA GLY A 38 7.32 -16.39 -12.10
C GLY A 38 7.75 -17.81 -11.71
N ASN A 39 7.09 -18.43 -10.72
CA ASN A 39 7.40 -19.80 -10.29
C ASN A 39 6.72 -20.90 -11.13
N VAL A 40 6.06 -20.55 -12.24
CA VAL A 40 5.49 -21.51 -13.17
C VAL A 40 6.58 -21.97 -14.15
N GLN A 41 6.80 -23.29 -14.25
CA GLN A 41 7.82 -23.88 -15.11
C GLN A 41 7.55 -23.56 -16.60
N GLY A 42 8.44 -22.79 -17.23
CA GLY A 42 8.33 -22.37 -18.64
C GLY A 42 8.20 -20.86 -18.88
N VAL A 43 8.12 -20.05 -17.81
CA VAL A 43 8.03 -18.59 -17.89
C VAL A 43 9.42 -17.98 -17.93
N GLY A 44 9.76 -17.30 -19.03
CA GLY A 44 11.05 -16.61 -19.19
C GLY A 44 11.02 -15.16 -18.70
N GLU A 45 9.85 -14.52 -18.76
CA GLU A 45 9.65 -13.12 -18.36
C GLU A 45 8.22 -12.90 -17.87
N VAL A 46 8.05 -12.12 -16.80
CA VAL A 46 6.74 -11.68 -16.30
C VAL A 46 6.59 -10.21 -16.60
N LYS A 47 5.66 -9.88 -17.50
CA LYS A 47 5.33 -8.48 -17.82
C LYS A 47 4.13 -8.02 -17.03
N VAL A 48 4.28 -6.81 -16.49
CA VAL A 48 3.33 -6.17 -15.58
C VAL A 48 2.85 -4.87 -16.23
N ASP A 49 2.28 -4.98 -17.44
CA ASP A 49 1.93 -3.82 -18.27
C ASP A 49 0.64 -3.11 -17.82
N ASN A 50 -0.21 -3.77 -17.01
CA ASN A 50 -1.55 -3.26 -16.66
C ASN A 50 -1.94 -3.49 -15.19
N LEU A 51 -0.97 -3.68 -14.30
CA LEU A 51 -1.24 -3.61 -12.86
C LEU A 51 -1.34 -2.14 -12.46
N LYS A 52 -2.57 -1.64 -12.38
CA LYS A 52 -2.86 -0.44 -11.62
C LYS A 52 -2.69 -0.78 -10.14
N ALA A 53 -1.49 -0.61 -9.61
CA ALA A 53 -1.39 -0.18 -8.23
C ALA A 53 -2.23 1.10 -8.11
N PRO A 54 -2.99 1.34 -7.03
CA PRO A 54 -3.52 2.67 -6.81
C PRO A 54 -2.34 3.61 -6.95
N GLU A 55 -2.44 4.57 -7.88
CA GLU A 55 -1.41 5.58 -8.06
C GLU A 55 -1.08 6.11 -6.67
N GLN A 56 0.10 5.77 -6.16
CA GLN A 56 0.62 6.40 -4.96
C GLN A 56 1.21 7.73 -5.42
N THR A 57 0.34 8.56 -6.02
CA THR A 57 0.63 9.90 -6.53
C THR A 57 0.78 10.90 -5.39
N ALA A 58 0.24 10.57 -4.21
CA ALA A 58 0.46 11.35 -3.00
C ALA A 58 1.87 11.13 -2.44
N ALA A 59 2.69 12.18 -2.38
CA ALA A 59 3.98 12.15 -1.69
C ALA A 59 3.78 11.70 -0.23
N VAL A 60 4.26 10.52 0.15
CA VAL A 60 4.08 9.99 1.52
C VAL A 60 5.32 10.28 2.36
N ASP A 61 5.14 10.94 3.50
CA ASP A 61 6.19 11.05 4.52
C ASP A 61 6.11 9.86 5.48
N TYR A 62 7.25 9.51 6.09
CA TYR A 62 7.29 8.53 7.16
C TYR A 62 7.60 9.21 8.48
N TYR A 63 6.82 8.88 9.50
CA TYR A 63 7.00 9.41 10.85
C TYR A 63 7.06 8.28 11.87
N THR A 64 7.93 8.41 12.86
CA THR A 64 7.99 7.50 14.00
C THR A 64 7.32 8.19 15.17
N ILE A 65 6.28 7.55 15.70
CA ILE A 65 5.49 8.08 16.81
C ILE A 65 6.38 8.25 18.04
N GLU A 66 6.34 9.42 18.67
CA GLU A 66 7.08 9.71 19.89
C GLU A 66 6.18 9.53 21.13
N LYS A 67 6.79 9.43 22.31
CA LYS A 67 6.02 9.26 23.55
C LYS A 67 5.21 10.52 23.84
N GLY A 68 3.89 10.38 23.84
CA GLY A 68 2.95 11.47 24.08
C GLY A 68 2.30 12.04 22.81
N ASP A 69 2.67 11.53 21.63
CA ASP A 69 2.00 11.89 20.38
C ASP A 69 0.57 11.33 20.32
N SER A 70 -0.29 12.07 19.63
CA SER A 70 -1.63 11.64 19.20
C SER A 70 -1.75 11.79 17.69
N LEU A 71 -2.60 11.00 17.03
CA LEU A 71 -2.81 11.14 15.58
C LEU A 71 -3.26 12.57 15.22
N SER A 72 -4.05 13.22 16.07
CA SER A 72 -4.46 14.61 15.90
C SER A 72 -3.30 15.59 16.02
N ALA A 73 -2.36 15.39 16.95
CA ALA A 73 -1.17 16.22 17.07
C ALA A 73 -0.24 16.05 15.86
N ILE A 74 -0.07 14.82 15.39
CA ILE A 74 0.71 14.51 14.18
C ILE A 74 0.03 15.15 12.96
N ALA A 75 -1.28 14.98 12.78
CA ALA A 75 -2.03 15.61 11.70
C ALA A 75 -1.89 17.13 11.71
N LYS A 76 -1.97 17.77 12.88
CA LYS A 76 -1.73 19.21 13.02
C LYS A 76 -0.31 19.61 12.63
N ARG A 77 0.70 18.79 12.94
CA ARG A 77 2.10 19.05 12.62
C ARG A 77 2.40 18.93 11.12
N PHE A 78 1.81 17.94 10.45
CA PHE A 78 2.08 17.64 9.04
C PHE A 78 1.11 18.35 8.07
N TYR A 79 -0.15 18.50 8.44
CA TYR A 79 -1.20 19.10 7.61
C TYR A 79 -1.64 20.49 8.08
N GLY A 80 -1.20 20.95 9.25
CA GLY A 80 -1.71 22.18 9.88
C GLY A 80 -3.10 22.01 10.51
N ASP A 81 -3.78 20.89 10.28
CA ASP A 81 -5.13 20.61 10.79
C ASP A 81 -5.17 19.33 11.63
N ALA A 82 -5.55 19.48 12.90
CA ALA A 82 -5.72 18.35 13.81
C ALA A 82 -6.86 17.42 13.38
N ASN A 83 -7.87 17.92 12.67
CA ASN A 83 -9.02 17.15 12.19
C ASN A 83 -8.69 16.28 10.98
N ALA A 84 -7.50 16.43 10.37
CA ALA A 84 -7.04 15.60 9.26
C ALA A 84 -6.46 14.25 9.72
N TYR A 85 -6.49 13.94 11.01
CA TYR A 85 -6.04 12.65 11.57
C TYR A 85 -6.71 11.39 10.97
N PRO A 86 -7.98 11.41 10.51
CA PRO A 86 -8.59 10.24 9.89
C PRO A 86 -7.85 9.80 8.63
N ARG A 87 -7.24 10.72 7.88
CA ARG A 87 -6.45 10.39 6.68
C ARG A 87 -5.22 9.56 7.03
N ILE A 88 -4.52 9.92 8.11
CA ILE A 88 -3.39 9.15 8.63
C ILE A 88 -3.88 7.78 9.08
N PHE A 89 -4.99 7.72 9.80
CA PHE A 89 -5.56 6.46 10.26
C PHE A 89 -5.92 5.54 9.08
N GLU A 90 -6.60 6.06 8.05
CA GLU A 90 -6.98 5.32 6.85
C GLU A 90 -5.77 4.78 6.08
N ALA A 91 -4.73 5.60 5.90
CA ALA A 91 -3.50 5.19 5.22
C ALA A 91 -2.67 4.15 5.99
N ASN A 92 -2.94 3.94 7.28
CA ASN A 92 -2.21 3.00 8.13
C ASN A 92 -3.11 1.94 8.74
N ARG A 93 -4.29 1.65 8.19
CA ARG A 93 -5.24 0.64 8.72
C ARG A 93 -4.62 -0.75 8.92
N GLU A 94 -3.55 -1.06 8.19
CA GLU A 94 -2.73 -2.26 8.33
C GLU A 94 -1.94 -2.30 9.66
N VAL A 95 -1.47 -1.15 10.16
CA VAL A 95 -0.64 -1.04 11.38
C VAL A 95 -1.42 -0.48 12.57
N ILE A 96 -2.28 0.52 12.33
CA ILE A 96 -3.09 1.20 13.33
C ILE A 96 -4.51 0.62 13.28
N LYS A 97 -4.85 -0.17 14.30
CA LYS A 97 -6.19 -0.76 14.42
C LYS A 97 -7.20 0.20 15.03
N ASP A 98 -6.75 1.09 15.90
CA ASP A 98 -7.56 2.08 16.59
C ASP A 98 -6.82 3.41 16.58
N ALA A 99 -7.50 4.48 16.17
CA ALA A 99 -6.94 5.82 16.07
C ALA A 99 -6.46 6.36 17.42
N ASN A 100 -7.03 5.88 18.53
CA ASN A 100 -6.64 6.26 19.88
C ASN A 100 -5.55 5.36 20.48
N LEU A 101 -5.22 4.24 19.83
CA LEU A 101 -4.26 3.25 20.33
C LEU A 101 -3.02 3.20 19.44
N ILE A 102 -2.19 4.23 19.59
CA ILE A 102 -0.88 4.31 18.94
C ILE A 102 0.25 4.18 19.96
N TYR A 103 1.37 3.58 19.53
CA TYR A 103 2.50 3.30 20.41
C TYR A 103 3.75 4.07 19.99
N PRO A 104 4.54 4.57 20.95
CA PRO A 104 5.84 5.17 20.66
C PRO A 104 6.77 4.16 19.97
N GLY A 105 7.54 4.62 18.98
CA GLY A 105 8.41 3.78 18.16
C GLY A 105 7.73 3.15 16.93
N GLN A 106 6.40 3.29 16.80
CA GLN A 106 5.69 2.80 15.62
C GLN A 106 5.94 3.73 14.42
N LYS A 107 6.37 3.16 13.30
CA LYS A 107 6.55 3.90 12.04
C LYS A 107 5.23 3.93 11.27
N ILE A 108 4.77 5.11 10.91
CA ILE A 108 3.51 5.35 10.19
C ILE A 108 3.77 6.15 8.91
N ARG A 109 2.89 5.93 7.93
CA ARG A 109 2.80 6.66 6.66
C ARG A 109 1.95 7.92 6.85
N ILE A 110 2.41 9.06 6.35
CA ILE A 110 1.66 10.32 6.38
C ILE A 110 1.45 10.74 4.92
N PRO A 111 0.27 10.47 4.34
CA PRO A 111 0.00 10.85 2.95
C PRO A 111 -0.08 12.37 2.82
N LYS A 112 0.81 13.03 2.08
CA LYS A 112 0.59 14.44 1.75
C LYS A 112 -0.56 14.51 0.76
N ALA A 113 -1.57 15.32 1.06
CA ALA A 113 -2.54 15.67 0.04
C ALA A 113 -1.77 16.46 -1.03
N ASP A 114 -1.80 16.00 -2.27
CA ASP A 114 -1.37 16.81 -3.41
C ASP A 114 -2.05 18.18 -3.31
N ALA A 115 -1.23 19.23 -3.35
CA ALA A 115 -1.66 20.62 -3.22
C ALA A 115 -2.48 21.08 -4.43
#